data_AF-A0A660LAA9-F1
#
_entry.id   AF-A0A660LAA9-F1
#
_cell.length_a   1.000
_cell.length_b   1.000
_cell.length_c   1.000
_cell.angle_alpha   90.00
_cell.angle_beta   90.00
_cell.angle_gamma   90.00
#
_symmetry.space_group_name_H-M   'P 1'
#
loop_
_entity.id
_entity.type
_entity.pdbx_description
1 polymer ?
#
loop_
_entity_poly.entity_id
_entity_poly.type
_entity_poly.pdbx_seq_one_letter_code
_entity_poly.pdbx_strand_id
1 'polypeptide(L)'
;MLVLDEAGMLGTLDLDEILQHAVERHTKVVLVGDPHHLPEIDAGGCFRALAAQPDIVTLTENRRQRHPHDRHKVELLRAGAGGDALAVACEHGDVVLANNADALLGCVVGDFCAAHTTDGSAVIIAARRSEVAELNARARLEIDRAGQLGAERLELDGGEFAVGDIVVIKRNDKRLGIQNGNRGRVVAVATDQRALRVKLADGHMTDLDARFLADTGRRQQPALVHGYAATAHVMQGQTADRVFVLGSEGISRE
;
A
#
# COMPACT_ATOMS: atom_id res chain seq x y z
N MET A 1 10.43 11.77 -25.35
CA MET A 1 9.50 10.64 -25.11
C MET A 1 9.19 10.64 -23.64
N LEU A 2 7.91 10.55 -23.28
CA LEU A 2 7.40 10.51 -21.91
C LEU A 2 6.70 9.17 -21.70
N VAL A 3 7.00 8.47 -20.61
CA VAL A 3 6.32 7.24 -20.22
C VAL A 3 5.59 7.53 -18.92
N LEU A 4 4.28 7.32 -18.89
CA LEU A 4 3.45 7.44 -17.70
C LEU A 4 3.08 6.04 -17.23
N ASP A 5 3.59 5.66 -16.06
CA ASP A 5 3.26 4.39 -15.42
C ASP A 5 2.07 4.59 -14.45
N GLU A 6 1.32 3.51 -14.20
CA GLU A 6 0.05 3.53 -13.45
C GLU A 6 -0.95 4.59 -13.97
N ALA A 7 -1.01 4.77 -15.29
CA ALA A 7 -1.85 5.78 -15.95
C ALA A 7 -3.35 5.63 -15.67
N GLY A 8 -3.79 4.45 -15.19
CA GLY A 8 -5.16 4.22 -14.70
C GLY A 8 -5.51 5.00 -13.43
N MET A 9 -4.53 5.57 -12.73
CA MET A 9 -4.73 6.41 -11.54
C MET A 9 -4.79 7.91 -11.84
N LEU A 10 -4.48 8.34 -13.07
CA LEU A 10 -4.42 9.75 -13.44
C LEU A 10 -5.81 10.30 -13.73
N GLY A 11 -6.17 11.37 -13.04
CA GLY A 11 -7.35 12.19 -13.33
C GLY A 11 -7.47 12.52 -14.82
N THR A 12 -8.69 12.46 -15.37
CA THR A 12 -8.95 12.85 -16.78
C THR A 12 -8.37 14.24 -17.12
N LEU A 13 -8.49 15.21 -16.20
CA LEU A 13 -7.99 16.58 -16.39
C LEU A 13 -6.46 16.66 -16.38
N ASP A 14 -5.81 15.94 -15.45
CA ASP A 14 -4.35 15.90 -15.36
C ASP A 14 -3.76 15.23 -16.61
N LEU A 15 -4.40 14.17 -17.11
CA LEU A 15 -3.98 13.51 -18.34
C LEU A 15 -4.13 14.43 -19.56
N ASP A 16 -5.24 15.18 -19.67
CA ASP A 16 -5.42 16.17 -20.75
C ASP A 16 -4.33 17.25 -20.72
N GLU A 17 -4.03 17.82 -19.55
CA GLU A 17 -2.97 18.82 -19.39
C GLU A 17 -1.60 18.27 -19.82
N ILE A 18 -1.25 17.05 -19.40
CA ILE A 18 0.01 16.40 -19.80
C ILE A 18 0.06 16.19 -21.31
N LEU A 19 -1.03 15.72 -21.92
CA LEU A 19 -1.09 15.45 -23.36
C LEU A 19 -0.97 16.75 -24.17
N GLN A 20 -1.62 17.85 -23.75
CA GLN A 20 -1.50 19.15 -24.41
C GLN A 20 -0.03 19.63 -24.44
N HIS A 21 0.65 19.59 -23.29
CA HIS A 21 2.07 19.96 -23.21
C HIS A 21 2.96 19.04 -24.06
N ALA A 22 2.62 17.75 -24.15
CA ALA A 22 3.37 16.82 -24.98
C ALA A 22 3.19 17.11 -26.48
N VAL A 23 1.98 17.51 -26.91
CA VAL A 23 1.69 17.93 -28.29
C VAL A 23 2.50 19.17 -28.66
N GLU A 24 2.49 20.21 -27.82
CA GLU A 24 3.26 21.45 -28.04
C GLU A 24 4.75 21.19 -28.22
N ARG A 25 5.28 20.18 -27.54
CA ARG A 25 6.70 19.81 -27.55
C ARG A 25 7.02 18.65 -28.49
N HIS A 26 6.08 18.24 -29.35
CA HIS A 26 6.21 17.09 -30.26
C HIS A 26 6.76 15.82 -29.57
N THR A 27 6.33 15.59 -28.34
CA THR A 27 6.81 14.50 -27.49
C THR A 27 5.88 13.31 -27.58
N LYS A 28 6.41 12.14 -27.98
CA LYS A 28 5.70 10.87 -27.88
C LYS A 28 5.40 10.55 -26.41
N VAL A 29 4.14 10.29 -26.10
CA VAL A 29 3.67 9.80 -24.79
C VAL A 29 3.33 8.31 -24.90
N VAL A 30 3.75 7.52 -23.93
CA VAL A 30 3.38 6.11 -23.78
C VAL A 30 2.70 5.97 -22.42
N LEU A 31 1.45 5.51 -22.41
CA LEU A 31 0.69 5.24 -21.20
C LEU A 31 0.81 3.75 -20.85
N VAL A 32 1.13 3.46 -19.61
CA VAL A 32 1.27 2.10 -19.05
C VAL A 32 0.41 2.03 -17.80
N GLY A 33 -0.36 0.95 -17.66
CA GLY A 33 -1.25 0.74 -16.51
C GLY A 33 -2.22 -0.42 -16.73
N ASP A 34 -2.97 -0.81 -15.69
CA ASP A 34 -4.04 -1.80 -15.79
C ASP A 34 -5.42 -1.11 -15.76
N PRO A 35 -6.24 -1.20 -16.82
CA PRO A 35 -7.56 -0.59 -16.86
C PRO A 35 -8.57 -1.23 -15.90
N HIS A 36 -8.21 -2.35 -15.25
CA HIS A 36 -9.02 -3.04 -14.24
C HIS A 36 -8.51 -2.82 -12.80
N HIS A 37 -7.47 -2.01 -12.59
CA HIS A 37 -7.12 -1.53 -11.24
C HIS A 37 -8.21 -0.57 -10.72
N LEU A 38 -8.20 -0.35 -9.40
CA LEU A 38 -9.17 0.50 -8.69
C LEU A 38 -9.38 1.83 -9.44
N PRO A 39 -10.64 2.28 -9.62
CA PRO A 39 -10.92 3.52 -10.31
C PRO A 39 -10.29 4.72 -9.58
N GLU A 40 -9.98 5.76 -10.36
CA GLU A 40 -9.42 7.02 -9.88
C GLU A 40 -10.20 7.58 -8.67
N ILE A 41 -9.49 8.27 -7.77
CA ILE A 41 -10.13 9.00 -6.65
C ILE A 41 -10.92 10.21 -7.19
N ASP A 42 -10.55 10.73 -8.36
CA ASP A 42 -11.21 11.84 -9.08
C ASP A 42 -12.12 11.33 -10.21
N ALA A 43 -12.85 12.23 -10.90
CA ALA A 43 -13.73 11.89 -12.03
C ALA A 43 -12.93 11.28 -13.20
N GLY A 44 -12.86 9.95 -13.22
CA GLY A 44 -11.91 9.19 -14.02
C GLY A 44 -12.47 8.27 -15.09
N GLY A 45 -11.57 7.77 -15.95
CA GLY A 45 -11.91 6.82 -17.01
C GLY A 45 -11.25 7.08 -18.37
N CYS A 46 -10.46 8.15 -18.52
CA CYS A 46 -9.78 8.46 -19.77
C CYS A 46 -8.81 7.33 -20.19
N PHE A 47 -8.02 6.81 -19.26
CA PHE A 47 -7.14 5.68 -19.52
C PHE A 47 -7.92 4.43 -19.93
N ARG A 48 -9.05 4.14 -19.27
CA ARG A 48 -9.93 3.02 -19.63
C ARG A 48 -10.54 3.18 -21.03
N ALA A 49 -10.91 4.40 -21.41
CA ALA A 49 -11.42 4.71 -22.74
C ALA A 49 -10.34 4.53 -23.82
N LEU A 50 -9.10 4.95 -23.54
CA LEU A 50 -7.96 4.72 -24.42
C LEU A 50 -7.61 3.23 -24.52
N ALA A 51 -7.69 2.49 -23.42
CA ALA A 51 -7.46 1.04 -23.38
C ALA A 51 -8.53 0.23 -24.15
N ALA A 52 -9.69 0.82 -24.45
CA ALA A 52 -10.71 0.20 -25.27
C ALA A 52 -10.49 0.39 -26.79
N GLN A 53 -9.47 1.16 -27.20
CA GLN A 53 -9.11 1.37 -28.61
C GLN A 53 -8.44 0.11 -29.20
N PRO A 54 -8.59 -0.16 -30.50
CA PRO A 54 -8.06 -1.37 -31.13
C PRO A 54 -6.52 -1.43 -31.21
N ASP A 55 -5.82 -0.29 -31.19
CA ASP A 55 -4.38 -0.21 -31.45
C ASP A 55 -3.52 -0.22 -30.17
N ILE A 56 -3.97 -0.92 -29.12
CA ILE A 56 -3.22 -1.03 -27.85
C ILE A 56 -2.36 -2.29 -27.78
N VAL A 57 -1.24 -2.18 -27.08
CA VAL A 57 -0.39 -3.33 -26.77
C VAL A 57 -0.77 -3.85 -25.39
N THR A 58 -1.31 -5.07 -25.32
CA THR A 58 -1.68 -5.73 -24.06
C THR A 58 -0.65 -6.79 -23.69
N LEU A 59 -0.07 -6.67 -22.49
CA LEU A 59 0.78 -7.71 -21.92
C LEU A 59 -0.11 -8.80 -21.29
N THR A 60 -0.09 -10.00 -21.86
CA THR A 60 -0.91 -11.13 -21.40
C THR A 60 -0.18 -12.07 -20.45
N GLU A 61 1.15 -12.05 -20.45
CA GLU A 61 1.95 -12.98 -19.66
C GLU A 61 2.05 -12.54 -18.19
N ASN A 62 1.54 -13.37 -17.29
CA ASN A 62 1.72 -13.19 -15.86
C ASN A 62 3.11 -13.65 -15.43
N ARG A 63 3.99 -12.70 -15.07
CA ARG A 63 5.34 -12.97 -14.57
C ARG A 63 5.50 -12.83 -13.06
N ARG A 64 4.48 -12.32 -12.35
CA ARG A 64 4.54 -12.02 -10.91
C ARG A 64 4.21 -13.25 -10.07
N GLN A 65 3.20 -14.02 -10.46
CA GLN A 65 2.79 -15.24 -9.76
C GLN A 65 3.66 -16.43 -10.20
N ARG A 66 4.43 -16.99 -9.26
CA ARG A 66 5.31 -18.14 -9.53
C ARG A 66 4.56 -19.47 -9.49
N HIS A 67 3.52 -19.59 -8.67
CA HIS A 67 2.77 -20.82 -8.52
C HIS A 67 1.61 -20.93 -9.53
N PRO A 68 1.36 -22.11 -10.10
CA PRO A 68 0.26 -22.31 -11.05
C PRO A 68 -1.13 -21.94 -10.51
N HIS A 69 -1.41 -22.26 -9.24
CA HIS A 69 -2.71 -21.96 -8.63
C HIS A 69 -2.93 -20.45 -8.43
N ASP A 70 -1.88 -19.70 -8.09
CA ASP A 70 -1.96 -18.23 -8.01
C ASP A 70 -2.26 -17.59 -9.36
N ARG A 71 -1.65 -18.09 -10.45
CA ARG A 71 -1.96 -17.63 -11.81
C ARG A 71 -3.41 -17.92 -12.17
N HIS A 72 -3.90 -19.12 -11.86
CA HIS A 72 -5.28 -19.52 -12.10
C HIS A 72 -6.29 -18.64 -11.35
N LYS A 73 -6.05 -18.34 -10.06
CA LYS A 73 -6.88 -17.40 -9.28
C LYS A 73 -6.95 -16.02 -9.94
N VAL A 74 -5.80 -15.47 -10.38
CA VAL A 74 -5.75 -14.16 -11.04
C VAL A 74 -6.49 -14.17 -12.38
N GLU A 75 -6.38 -15.24 -13.16
CA GLU A 75 -7.11 -15.40 -14.42
C GLU A 75 -8.63 -15.44 -14.19
N LEU A 76 -9.10 -16.20 -13.20
CA LEU A 76 -10.51 -16.26 -12.82
C LEU A 76 -11.03 -14.88 -12.37
N LEU A 77 -10.26 -14.16 -11.55
CA LEU A 77 -10.61 -12.79 -11.13
C LEU A 77 -10.72 -11.83 -12.32
N ARG A 78 -9.78 -11.90 -13.28
CA ARG A 78 -9.80 -11.10 -14.52
C ARG A 78 -11.01 -11.42 -15.40
N ALA A 79 -11.40 -12.68 -15.47
CA ALA A 79 -12.60 -13.12 -16.17
C ALA A 79 -13.91 -12.75 -15.45
N GLY A 80 -13.84 -12.19 -14.24
CA GLY A 80 -15.00 -11.87 -13.41
C GLY A 80 -15.59 -13.07 -12.66
N ALA A 81 -14.93 -14.22 -12.68
CA ALA A 81 -15.31 -15.45 -11.99
C ALA A 81 -14.81 -15.44 -10.53
N GLY A 82 -15.22 -14.43 -9.75
CA GLY A 82 -14.75 -14.24 -8.38
C GLY A 82 -15.09 -15.40 -7.43
N GLY A 83 -16.26 -16.02 -7.62
CA GLY A 83 -16.65 -17.21 -6.84
C GLY A 83 -15.72 -18.40 -7.09
N ASP A 84 -15.35 -18.66 -8.34
CA ASP A 84 -14.44 -19.75 -8.69
C ASP A 84 -13.02 -19.46 -8.19
N ALA A 85 -12.57 -18.19 -8.28
CA ALA A 85 -11.29 -17.79 -7.72
C ALA A 85 -11.23 -18.00 -6.19
N LEU A 86 -12.33 -17.72 -5.49
CA LEU A 86 -12.45 -17.97 -4.06
C LEU A 86 -12.47 -19.47 -3.74
N ALA A 87 -13.17 -20.29 -4.55
CA ALA A 87 -13.17 -21.74 -4.38
C ALA A 87 -11.76 -22.32 -4.49
N VAL A 88 -11.00 -21.91 -5.51
CA VAL A 88 -9.59 -22.31 -5.68
C VAL A 88 -8.74 -21.85 -4.48
N ALA A 89 -8.95 -20.63 -3.98
CA ALA A 89 -8.25 -20.14 -2.79
C ALA A 89 -8.57 -20.98 -1.53
N CYS A 90 -9.83 -21.37 -1.35
CA CYS A 90 -10.26 -22.26 -0.26
C CYS A 90 -9.62 -23.65 -0.36
N GLU A 91 -9.61 -24.25 -1.56
CA GLU A 91 -9.00 -25.57 -1.81
C GLU A 91 -7.50 -25.60 -1.49
N HIS A 92 -6.81 -24.49 -1.73
CA HIS A 92 -5.39 -24.34 -1.45
C HIS A 92 -5.07 -23.87 -0.03
N GLY A 93 -6.08 -23.62 0.81
CA GLY A 93 -5.89 -23.17 2.19
C GLY A 93 -5.49 -21.70 2.34
N ASP A 94 -5.72 -20.89 1.30
CA ASP A 94 -5.41 -19.45 1.30
C ASP A 94 -6.48 -18.60 2.01
N VAL A 95 -7.60 -19.23 2.39
CA VAL A 95 -8.75 -18.57 3.03
C VAL A 95 -8.91 -19.08 4.45
N VAL A 96 -8.82 -18.16 5.41
CA VAL A 96 -9.07 -18.43 6.83
C VAL A 96 -10.41 -17.82 7.22
N LEU A 97 -11.29 -18.65 7.77
CA LEU A 97 -12.55 -18.22 8.36
C LEU A 97 -12.45 -18.28 9.88
N ALA A 98 -13.07 -17.32 10.55
CA ALA A 98 -13.15 -17.28 12.00
C ALA A 98 -14.60 -17.07 12.46
N ASN A 99 -14.89 -17.51 13.68
CA ASN A 99 -16.24 -17.54 14.23
C ASN A 99 -16.81 -16.14 14.55
N ASN A 100 -15.95 -15.11 14.59
CA ASN A 100 -16.33 -13.72 14.79
C ASN A 100 -15.21 -12.77 14.30
N ALA A 101 -15.52 -11.47 14.25
CA ALA A 101 -14.60 -10.45 13.77
C ALA A 101 -13.32 -10.34 14.60
N ASP A 102 -13.40 -10.46 15.92
CA ASP A 102 -12.22 -10.35 16.80
C ASP A 102 -11.24 -11.50 16.59
N ALA A 103 -11.76 -12.72 16.47
CA ALA A 103 -10.99 -13.90 16.14
C ALA A 103 -10.35 -13.78 14.75
N LEU A 104 -11.07 -13.23 13.76
CA LEU A 104 -10.53 -13.00 12.42
C LEU A 104 -9.36 -12.00 12.44
N LEU A 105 -9.52 -10.88 13.14
CA LEU A 105 -8.44 -9.90 13.33
C LEU A 105 -7.25 -10.54 14.03
N GLY A 106 -7.47 -11.38 15.04
CA GLY A 106 -6.43 -12.14 15.73
C GLY A 106 -5.68 -13.09 14.81
N CYS A 107 -6.38 -13.86 13.97
CA CYS A 107 -5.76 -14.74 12.96
C CYS A 107 -4.88 -13.95 11.99
N VAL A 108 -5.42 -12.87 11.39
CA VAL A 108 -4.70 -12.05 10.42
C VAL A 108 -3.45 -11.41 11.04
N VAL A 109 -3.54 -10.91 12.27
CA VAL A 109 -2.39 -10.36 13.00
C VAL A 109 -1.38 -11.44 13.36
N GLY A 110 -1.82 -12.62 13.78
CA GLY A 110 -0.96 -13.75 14.09
C GLY A 110 -0.17 -14.23 12.87
N ASP A 111 -0.85 -14.41 11.74
CA ASP A 111 -0.23 -14.80 10.48
C ASP A 111 0.76 -13.74 9.99
N PHE A 112 0.38 -12.45 10.12
CA PHE A 112 1.28 -11.35 9.85
C PHE A 112 2.53 -11.40 10.73
N CYS A 113 2.39 -11.57 12.05
CA CYS A 113 3.53 -11.60 12.96
C CYS A 113 4.45 -12.79 12.70
N ALA A 114 3.89 -13.96 12.37
CA ALA A 114 4.67 -15.15 12.01
C ALA A 114 5.45 -14.95 10.67
N ALA A 115 4.91 -14.15 9.77
CA ALA A 115 5.53 -13.79 8.49
C ALA A 115 6.44 -12.56 8.57
N HIS A 116 6.29 -11.73 9.60
CA HIS A 116 7.05 -10.52 9.79
C HIS A 116 8.49 -10.88 10.14
N THR A 117 9.42 -10.40 9.33
CA THR A 117 10.86 -10.61 9.53
C THR A 117 11.58 -9.29 9.39
N THR A 118 12.82 -9.22 9.86
CA THR A 118 13.60 -7.99 9.79
C THR A 118 13.88 -7.53 8.36
N ASP A 119 14.06 -8.50 7.46
CA ASP A 119 14.48 -8.29 6.06
C ASP A 119 13.35 -8.50 5.04
N GLY A 120 12.22 -9.10 5.44
CA GLY A 120 11.07 -9.37 4.58
C GLY A 120 9.97 -8.33 4.73
N SER A 121 9.24 -8.11 3.64
CA SER A 121 8.12 -7.16 3.62
C SER A 121 6.78 -7.89 3.76
N ALA A 122 6.16 -7.77 4.94
CA ALA A 122 4.80 -8.21 5.18
C ALA A 122 3.86 -7.01 5.33
N VAL A 123 2.59 -7.13 4.97
CA VAL A 123 1.57 -6.09 5.18
C VAL A 123 0.17 -6.68 5.30
N ILE A 124 -0.66 -6.05 6.12
CA ILE A 124 -2.09 -6.35 6.19
C ILE A 124 -2.85 -5.32 5.36
N ILE A 125 -3.77 -5.76 4.51
CA ILE A 125 -4.67 -4.92 3.74
C ILE A 125 -6.08 -5.03 4.30
N ALA A 126 -6.70 -3.89 4.58
CA ALA A 126 -8.10 -3.81 4.96
C ALA A 126 -8.83 -2.71 4.17
N ALA A 127 -10.15 -2.81 4.05
CA ALA A 127 -10.93 -1.87 3.26
C ALA A 127 -11.14 -0.54 4.02
N ARG A 128 -11.45 -0.63 5.32
CA ARG A 128 -11.84 0.54 6.13
C ARG A 128 -10.66 1.08 6.94
N ARG A 129 -10.60 2.40 7.07
CA ARG A 129 -9.58 3.08 7.89
C ARG A 129 -9.66 2.68 9.38
N SER A 130 -10.86 2.40 9.90
CA SER A 130 -11.04 1.91 11.27
C SER A 130 -10.45 0.51 11.45
N GLU A 131 -10.61 -0.39 10.47
CA GLU A 131 -9.98 -1.71 10.47
C GLU A 131 -8.45 -1.59 10.41
N VAL A 132 -7.93 -0.70 9.56
CA VAL A 132 -6.49 -0.41 9.46
C VAL A 132 -5.93 0.11 10.79
N ALA A 133 -6.63 1.00 11.48
CA ALA A 133 -6.18 1.53 12.78
C ALA A 133 -6.13 0.41 13.84
N GLU A 134 -7.18 -0.42 13.92
CA GLU A 134 -7.25 -1.54 14.85
C GLU A 134 -6.16 -2.59 14.58
N LEU A 135 -5.96 -2.97 13.31
CA LEU A 135 -4.93 -3.91 12.90
C LEU A 135 -3.51 -3.38 13.19
N ASN A 136 -3.26 -2.08 12.96
CA ASN A 136 -1.98 -1.47 13.31
C ASN A 136 -1.71 -1.53 14.82
N ALA A 137 -2.71 -1.22 15.65
CA ALA A 137 -2.57 -1.27 17.10
C ALA A 137 -2.28 -2.70 17.60
N ARG A 138 -3.04 -3.69 17.11
CA ARG A 138 -2.85 -5.10 17.48
C ARG A 138 -1.49 -5.64 17.01
N ALA A 139 -1.13 -5.39 15.75
CA ALA A 139 0.14 -5.85 15.20
C ALA A 139 1.32 -5.24 15.96
N ARG A 140 1.31 -3.93 16.21
CA ARG A 140 2.39 -3.29 16.98
C ARG A 140 2.52 -3.89 18.38
N LEU A 141 1.40 -4.13 19.07
CA LEU A 141 1.41 -4.71 20.41
C LEU A 141 2.07 -6.10 20.42
N GLU A 142 1.74 -6.97 19.45
CA GLU A 142 2.35 -8.30 19.35
C GLU A 142 3.84 -8.24 19.00
N ILE A 143 4.25 -7.32 18.11
CA ILE A 143 5.66 -7.11 17.77
C ILE A 143 6.46 -6.57 18.98
N ASP A 144 5.88 -5.68 19.77
CA ASP A 144 6.49 -5.17 21.01
C ASP A 144 6.60 -6.26 22.07
N ARG A 145 5.54 -7.07 22.26
CA ARG A 145 5.55 -8.25 23.16
C ARG A 145 6.60 -9.29 22.77
N ALA A 146 6.85 -9.44 21.47
CA ALA A 146 7.91 -10.30 20.94
C ALA A 146 9.32 -9.72 21.13
N GLY A 147 9.46 -8.51 21.71
CA GLY A 147 10.74 -7.86 21.96
C GLY A 147 11.44 -7.36 20.70
N GLN A 148 10.70 -7.13 19.61
CA GLN A 148 11.25 -6.72 18.32
C GLN A 148 11.36 -5.20 18.12
N LEU A 149 10.85 -4.42 19.07
CA LEU A 149 11.00 -2.97 19.10
C LEU A 149 12.15 -2.56 20.04
N GLY A 150 12.75 -1.39 19.76
CA GLY A 150 13.85 -0.82 20.57
C GLY A 150 13.42 -0.48 22.01
N ALA A 151 14.24 0.25 22.76
CA ALA A 151 13.85 0.72 24.11
C ALA A 151 13.37 2.19 24.09
N GLU A 152 13.89 2.98 23.16
CA GLU A 152 13.52 4.37 22.97
C GLU A 152 12.09 4.46 22.42
N ARG A 153 11.28 5.34 23.01
CA ARG A 153 9.90 5.61 22.61
C ARG A 153 9.72 7.10 22.36
N LEU A 154 9.09 7.44 21.24
CA LEU A 154 8.76 8.81 20.88
C LEU A 154 7.26 8.96 20.63
N GLU A 155 6.59 9.73 21.50
CA GLU A 155 5.18 10.04 21.38
C GLU A 155 4.94 11.18 20.37
N LEU A 156 4.11 10.90 19.36
CA LEU A 156 3.69 11.85 18.32
C LEU A 156 2.18 11.76 18.12
N ASP A 157 1.61 12.70 17.37
CA ASP A 157 0.16 12.73 17.08
C ASP A 157 -0.35 11.45 16.39
N GLY A 158 0.54 10.71 15.72
CA GLY A 158 0.23 9.46 15.04
C GLY A 158 0.36 8.20 15.90
N GLY A 159 0.76 8.35 17.17
CA GLY A 159 1.03 7.27 18.11
C GLY A 159 2.47 7.29 18.65
N GLU A 160 2.81 6.24 19.40
CA GLU A 160 4.14 6.01 19.95
C GLU A 160 5.01 5.27 18.92
N PHE A 161 6.20 5.79 18.62
CA PHE A 161 7.13 5.18 17.67
C PHE A 161 8.41 4.71 18.36
N ALA A 162 8.90 3.55 17.95
CA ALA A 162 10.11 2.90 18.43
C ALA A 162 11.00 2.45 17.25
N VAL A 163 12.29 2.21 17.51
CA VAL A 163 13.14 1.51 16.55
C VAL A 163 12.52 0.15 16.23
N GLY A 164 12.44 -0.21 14.95
CA GLY A 164 11.78 -1.43 14.49
C GLY A 164 10.38 -1.19 13.94
N ASP A 165 9.71 -0.10 14.30
CA ASP A 165 8.34 0.17 13.84
C ASP A 165 8.26 0.30 12.31
N ILE A 166 7.21 -0.28 11.73
CA ILE A 166 6.84 -0.01 10.34
C ILE A 166 5.91 1.20 10.31
N VAL A 167 6.21 2.15 9.43
CA VAL A 167 5.53 3.44 9.35
C VAL A 167 5.15 3.81 7.92
N VAL A 168 4.13 4.65 7.78
CA VAL A 168 3.71 5.27 6.51
C VAL A 168 3.78 6.78 6.66
N ILE A 169 4.53 7.41 5.76
CA ILE A 169 4.64 8.86 5.65
C ILE A 169 3.37 9.42 5.01
N LYS A 170 2.83 10.49 5.59
CA LYS A 170 1.60 11.17 5.14
C LYS A 170 1.84 12.55 4.55
N ARG A 171 3.09 12.92 4.33
CA ARG A 171 3.51 14.23 3.78
C ARG A 171 4.49 14.06 2.63
N ASN A 172 4.41 15.00 1.70
CA ASN A 172 5.40 15.15 0.65
C ASN A 172 6.48 16.11 1.15
N ASP A 173 7.75 15.72 1.05
CA ASP A 173 8.87 16.66 1.16
C ASP A 173 9.89 16.28 0.08
N LYS A 174 9.96 17.10 -0.98
CA LYS A 174 10.86 16.89 -2.12
C LYS A 174 12.34 16.92 -1.71
N ARG A 175 12.71 17.69 -0.69
CA ARG A 175 14.09 17.80 -0.20
C ARG A 175 14.53 16.50 0.49
N LEU A 176 13.59 15.85 1.17
CA LEU A 176 13.80 14.55 1.80
C LEU A 176 13.58 13.38 0.84
N GLY A 177 13.11 13.64 -0.39
CA GLY A 177 12.80 12.59 -1.36
C GLY A 177 11.63 11.71 -0.93
N ILE A 178 10.73 12.21 -0.08
CA ILE A 178 9.60 11.45 0.47
C ILE A 178 8.27 11.95 -0.08
N GLN A 179 7.37 11.00 -0.25
CA GLN A 179 6.00 11.21 -0.73
C GLN A 179 5.00 10.56 0.22
N ASN A 180 3.79 11.11 0.24
CA ASN A 180 2.66 10.54 0.95
C ASN A 180 2.39 9.12 0.43
N GLY A 181 2.33 8.17 1.35
CA GLY A 181 2.19 6.75 1.06
C GLY A 181 3.52 5.99 1.17
N ASN A 182 4.67 6.66 1.16
CA ASN A 182 5.95 5.98 1.35
C ASN A 182 5.96 5.23 2.69
N ARG A 183 6.23 3.93 2.60
CA ARG A 183 6.34 3.02 3.73
C ARG A 183 7.80 2.76 4.04
N GLY A 184 8.13 2.64 5.31
CA GLY A 184 9.48 2.38 5.76
C GLY A 184 9.54 1.84 7.18
N ARG A 185 10.75 1.58 7.64
CA ARG A 185 11.05 1.09 8.98
C ARG A 185 11.83 2.13 9.77
N VAL A 186 11.43 2.40 11.00
CA VAL A 186 12.19 3.25 11.92
C VAL A 186 13.46 2.52 12.33
N VAL A 187 14.62 3.15 12.10
CA VAL A 187 15.93 2.57 12.44
C VAL A 187 16.64 3.31 13.58
N ALA A 188 16.24 4.54 13.87
CA ALA A 188 16.74 5.31 15.00
C ALA A 188 15.67 6.28 15.50
N VAL A 189 15.66 6.49 16.82
CA VAL A 189 14.78 7.43 17.51
C VAL A 189 15.66 8.36 18.33
N ALA A 190 15.54 9.68 18.11
CA ALA A 190 16.20 10.70 18.89
C ALA A 190 15.13 11.49 19.67
N THR A 191 14.90 11.09 20.93
CA THR A 191 13.82 11.63 21.76
C THR A 191 14.07 13.08 22.17
N ASP A 192 15.33 13.46 22.41
CA ASP A 192 15.79 14.81 22.72
C ASP A 192 15.52 15.80 21.57
N GLN A 193 15.75 15.35 20.34
CA GLN A 193 15.57 16.14 19.12
C GLN A 193 14.18 15.97 18.51
N ARG A 194 13.35 15.09 19.11
CA ARG A 194 12.04 14.70 18.60
C ARG A 194 12.11 14.31 17.11
N ALA A 195 13.08 13.47 16.75
CA ALA A 195 13.40 13.11 15.38
C ALA A 195 13.46 11.58 15.20
N LEU A 196 13.16 11.13 13.97
CA LEU A 196 13.19 9.72 13.57
C LEU A 196 14.04 9.55 12.32
N ARG A 197 14.84 8.49 12.26
CA ARG A 197 15.45 8.03 11.01
C ARG A 197 14.68 6.83 10.48
N VAL A 198 14.23 6.91 9.23
CA VAL A 198 13.42 5.89 8.57
C VAL A 198 14.16 5.34 7.36
N LYS A 199 14.23 4.02 7.24
CA LYS A 199 14.65 3.32 6.02
C LYS A 199 13.43 3.01 5.17
N LEU A 200 13.32 3.63 4.00
CA LEU A 200 12.23 3.40 3.05
C LEU A 200 12.39 2.04 2.36
N ALA A 201 11.32 1.57 1.70
CA ALA A 201 11.31 0.29 0.99
C ALA A 201 12.34 0.19 -0.14
N ASP A 202 12.70 1.32 -0.77
CA ASP A 202 13.76 1.41 -1.80
C ASP A 202 15.18 1.42 -1.21
N GLY A 203 15.31 1.37 0.11
CA GLY A 203 16.58 1.42 0.85
C GLY A 203 17.06 2.84 1.18
N HIS A 204 16.38 3.89 0.72
CA HIS A 204 16.72 5.26 1.05
C HIS A 204 16.51 5.53 2.55
N MET A 205 17.52 6.16 3.18
CA MET A 205 17.47 6.61 4.56
C MET A 205 17.03 8.07 4.61
N THR A 206 15.95 8.36 5.34
CA THR A 206 15.45 9.73 5.53
C THR A 206 15.41 10.10 7.00
N ASP A 207 15.77 11.35 7.31
CA ASP A 207 15.67 11.94 8.63
C ASP A 207 14.42 12.82 8.72
N LEU A 208 13.51 12.45 9.61
CA LEU A 208 12.28 13.18 9.90
C LEU A 208 12.50 14.00 11.17
N ASP A 209 12.68 15.31 10.99
CA ASP A 209 12.90 16.25 12.10
C ASP A 209 11.58 16.59 12.84
N ALA A 210 11.72 17.25 13.99
CA ALA A 210 10.58 17.66 14.82
C ALA A 210 9.56 18.52 14.06
N ARG A 211 10.02 19.36 13.12
CA ARG A 211 9.15 20.24 12.34
C ARG A 211 8.31 19.44 11.36
N PHE A 212 8.91 18.48 10.66
CA PHE A 212 8.20 17.57 9.78
C PHE A 212 7.19 16.72 10.56
N LEU A 213 7.62 16.14 11.69
CA LEU A 213 6.77 15.25 12.50
C LEU A 213 5.59 15.99 13.15
N ALA A 214 5.71 17.30 13.39
CA ALA A 214 4.64 18.15 13.89
C ALA A 214 3.73 18.73 12.78
N ASP A 215 4.03 18.52 11.50
CA ASP A 215 3.21 19.05 10.40
C ASP A 215 1.91 18.24 10.25
N THR A 216 0.80 18.78 10.76
CA THR A 216 -0.54 18.17 10.65
C THR A 216 -1.25 18.48 9.32
N GLY A 217 -0.64 19.28 8.45
CA GLY A 217 -1.12 19.62 7.12
C GLY A 217 -2.54 20.22 7.13
N ARG A 218 -3.14 20.34 5.94
CA ARG A 218 -4.49 20.94 5.80
C ARG A 218 -5.62 20.07 6.36
N ARG A 219 -5.40 18.75 6.40
CA ARG A 219 -6.42 17.76 6.83
C ARG A 219 -6.30 17.38 8.31
N GLN A 220 -5.44 18.06 9.08
CA GLN A 220 -5.17 17.77 10.49
C GLN A 220 -4.89 16.28 10.76
N GLN A 221 -4.09 15.67 9.90
CA GLN A 221 -3.69 14.28 10.04
C GLN A 221 -2.25 14.22 10.53
N PRO A 222 -1.82 13.20 11.26
CA PRO A 222 -0.40 13.04 11.59
C PRO A 222 0.48 12.98 10.34
N ALA A 223 1.73 13.48 10.44
CA ALA A 223 2.72 13.36 9.37
C ALA A 223 3.21 11.92 9.18
N LEU A 224 3.10 11.11 10.23
CA LEU A 224 3.55 9.73 10.29
C LEU A 224 2.51 8.89 11.03
N VAL A 225 2.22 7.70 10.53
CA VAL A 225 1.34 6.71 11.17
C VAL A 225 1.97 5.32 11.08
N HIS A 226 1.51 4.36 11.88
CA HIS A 226 1.93 2.97 11.74
C HIS A 226 1.53 2.38 10.38
N GLY A 227 2.36 1.44 9.91
CA GLY A 227 2.26 0.85 8.58
C GLY A 227 2.24 -0.68 8.58
N TYR A 228 1.88 -1.32 9.68
CA TYR A 228 1.66 -2.78 9.72
C TYR A 228 0.46 -3.18 8.86
N ALA A 229 -0.59 -2.35 8.91
CA ALA A 229 -1.77 -2.42 8.06
C ALA A 229 -1.95 -1.15 7.22
N ALA A 230 -2.53 -1.30 6.03
CA ALA A 230 -2.83 -0.22 5.10
C ALA A 230 -4.11 -0.50 4.30
N THR A 231 -4.67 0.53 3.66
CA THR A 231 -5.74 0.32 2.67
C THR A 231 -5.14 -0.09 1.33
N ALA A 232 -5.92 -0.78 0.49
CA ALA A 232 -5.48 -1.21 -0.84
C ALA A 232 -4.95 -0.03 -1.69
N HIS A 233 -5.58 1.15 -1.60
CA HIS A 233 -5.15 2.36 -2.31
C HIS A 233 -3.74 2.81 -1.91
N VAL A 234 -3.35 2.68 -0.64
CA VAL A 234 -2.01 3.06 -0.18
C VAL A 234 -0.97 2.06 -0.66
N MET A 235 -1.35 0.78 -0.82
CA MET A 235 -0.49 -0.27 -1.31
C MET A 235 -0.36 -0.32 -2.84
N GLN A 236 -1.13 0.48 -3.57
CA GLN A 236 -1.04 0.54 -5.03
C GLN A 236 0.35 1.04 -5.44
N GLY A 237 1.02 0.29 -6.33
CA GLY A 237 2.41 0.56 -6.74
C GLY A 237 3.48 0.12 -5.72
N GLN A 238 3.12 -0.41 -4.55
CA GLN A 238 4.05 -0.94 -3.57
C GLN A 238 4.11 -2.47 -3.63
N THR A 239 5.31 -3.03 -3.50
CA THR A 239 5.52 -4.49 -3.44
C THR A 239 5.71 -4.93 -2.00
N ALA A 240 5.03 -6.01 -1.62
CA ALA A 240 5.31 -6.75 -0.38
C ALA A 240 5.45 -8.24 -0.72
N ASP A 241 6.36 -8.92 -0.02
CA ASP A 241 6.60 -10.36 -0.18
C ASP A 241 5.43 -11.18 0.33
N ARG A 242 4.78 -10.71 1.41
CA ARG A 242 3.64 -11.36 2.04
C ARG A 242 2.53 -10.36 2.29
N VAL A 243 1.34 -10.67 1.78
CA VAL A 243 0.16 -9.81 1.90
C VAL A 243 -0.94 -10.62 2.56
N PHE A 244 -1.52 -10.08 3.63
CA PHE A 244 -2.68 -10.64 4.31
C PHE A 244 -3.86 -9.70 4.09
N VAL A 245 -4.98 -10.23 3.62
CA VAL A 245 -6.16 -9.42 3.30
C VAL A 245 -7.26 -9.73 4.30
N LEU A 246 -7.74 -8.72 5.01
CA LEU A 246 -8.92 -8.85 5.86
C LEU A 246 -10.18 -8.82 4.99
N GLY A 247 -10.74 -9.99 4.69
CA GLY A 247 -12.06 -10.11 4.07
C GLY A 247 -13.16 -9.58 4.98
N SER A 248 -13.68 -8.38 4.69
CA SER A 248 -14.92 -7.87 5.30
C SER A 248 -15.97 -7.58 4.22
N GLU A 249 -17.25 -7.47 4.60
CA GLU A 249 -18.37 -7.25 3.66
C GLU A 249 -18.18 -6.03 2.71
N GLY A 250 -17.21 -5.15 3.00
CA GLY A 250 -16.84 -4.01 2.15
C GLY A 250 -15.75 -4.28 1.10
N ILE A 251 -15.18 -5.49 1.00
CA ILE A 251 -14.32 -5.88 -0.14
C ILE A 251 -15.23 -6.32 -1.28
N SER A 252 -15.95 -5.35 -1.83
CA SER A 252 -16.60 -5.50 -3.13
C SER A 252 -15.65 -5.02 -4.21
N ARG A 253 -15.77 -5.63 -5.39
CA ARG A 253 -15.18 -5.15 -6.64
C ARG A 253 -15.74 -3.74 -6.93
N GLU A 254 -15.07 -2.71 -6.43
CA GLU A 254 -15.21 -1.34 -6.94
C GLU A 254 -14.01 -1.01 -7.84
#